data_AF-A0AAJ2QDS3-F1
#
_entry.id   AF-A0AAJ2QDS3-F1
#
_cell.length_a   1.000
_cell.length_b   1.000
_cell.length_c   1.000
_cell.angle_alpha   90.00
_cell.angle_beta   90.00
_cell.angle_gamma   90.00
#
_symmetry.space_group_name_H-M   'P 1'
#
loop_
_entity.id
_entity.type
_entity.pdbx_description
1 polymer ?
#
loop_
_entity_poly.entity_id
_entity_poly.type
_entity_poly.pdbx_seq_one_letter_code
_entity_poly.pdbx_strand_id
1 'polypeptide(L)'
;MTPSADFEAAAVRMRTRQRQAEQRESQYHEARVLLLIAQFTTAKSCLAGLTKLAKLDFLLRYPAMLERLLPAGQASWPEGTAPSPEERLAVESRMTRYKYGPWDQRYYSILGSLAARGLITYGDTARAEFRVTEQGSSAAAALASTPEWAVVASRIKLLKKHFNKTGSALKNLIYDRLPDAVDRPWRTEI
;
A
#
# COMPACT_ATOMS: atom_id res chain seq x y z
N MET A 1 21.18 -46.82 -4.62
CA MET A 1 20.92 -45.44 -5.07
C MET A 1 19.93 -44.83 -4.09
N THR A 2 20.33 -43.79 -3.35
CA THR A 2 19.58 -43.20 -2.22
C THR A 2 18.86 -41.92 -2.65
N PRO A 3 17.61 -41.99 -3.14
CA PRO A 3 16.82 -40.81 -3.52
C PRO A 3 16.45 -39.89 -2.34
N SER A 4 16.74 -40.30 -1.10
CA SER A 4 16.34 -39.59 0.13
C SER A 4 17.10 -38.28 0.37
N ALA A 5 18.41 -38.25 0.11
CA ALA A 5 19.24 -37.08 0.40
C ALA A 5 19.00 -35.94 -0.62
N ASP A 6 18.79 -36.29 -1.89
CA ASP A 6 18.48 -35.31 -2.94
C ASP A 6 17.10 -34.68 -2.77
N PHE A 7 16.13 -35.46 -2.28
CA PHE A 7 14.79 -34.98 -1.95
C PHE A 7 14.81 -34.02 -0.76
N GLU A 8 15.52 -34.35 0.33
CA GLU A 8 15.68 -33.45 1.48
C GLU A 8 16.39 -32.14 1.10
N ALA A 9 17.46 -32.22 0.31
CA ALA A 9 18.16 -31.04 -0.20
C ALA A 9 17.26 -30.17 -1.09
N ALA A 10 16.42 -30.79 -1.94
CA ALA A 10 15.44 -30.08 -2.75
C ALA A 10 14.36 -29.40 -1.89
N ALA A 11 13.82 -30.09 -0.89
CA ALA A 11 12.82 -29.54 0.03
C ALA A 11 13.36 -28.35 0.84
N VAL A 12 14.62 -28.42 1.32
CA VAL A 12 15.28 -27.30 2.00
C VAL A 12 15.44 -26.11 1.06
N ARG A 13 15.90 -26.33 -0.19
CA ARG A 13 16.01 -25.26 -1.20
C ARG A 13 14.65 -24.61 -1.50
N MET A 14 13.59 -25.40 -1.61
CA MET A 14 12.22 -24.88 -1.82
C MET A 14 11.76 -24.01 -0.65
N ARG A 15 11.92 -24.48 0.60
CA ARG A 15 11.56 -23.71 1.81
C ARG A 15 12.34 -22.40 1.92
N THR A 16 13.63 -22.42 1.60
CA THR A 16 14.47 -21.20 1.63
C THR A 16 14.01 -20.20 0.57
N ARG A 17 13.75 -20.64 -0.65
CA ARG A 17 13.23 -19.78 -1.73
C ARG A 17 11.87 -19.17 -1.37
N GLN A 18 10.99 -19.97 -0.77
CA GLN A 18 9.68 -19.51 -0.32
C GLN A 18 9.82 -18.40 0.73
N ARG A 19 10.62 -18.63 1.78
CA ARG A 19 10.87 -17.60 2.82
C ARG A 19 11.45 -16.30 2.24
N GLN A 20 12.38 -16.42 1.29
CA GLN A 20 12.95 -15.24 0.61
C GLN A 20 11.89 -14.50 -0.22
N ALA A 21 10.97 -15.21 -0.87
CA ALA A 21 9.88 -14.59 -1.61
C ALA A 21 8.91 -13.85 -0.67
N GLU A 22 8.48 -14.50 0.42
CA GLU A 22 7.61 -13.92 1.45
C GLU A 22 8.25 -12.68 2.12
N GLN A 23 9.56 -12.73 2.38
CA GLN A 23 10.29 -11.61 2.94
C GLN A 23 10.37 -10.43 1.96
N ARG A 24 10.64 -10.70 0.68
CA ARG A 24 10.65 -9.65 -0.35
C ARG A 24 9.28 -9.01 -0.53
N GLU A 25 8.21 -9.81 -0.53
CA GLU A 25 6.84 -9.30 -0.60
C GLU A 25 6.52 -8.41 0.61
N SER A 26 6.89 -8.86 1.81
CA SER A 26 6.69 -8.08 3.03
C SER A 26 7.44 -6.75 2.99
N GLN A 27 8.71 -6.76 2.59
CA GLN A 27 9.54 -5.56 2.45
C GLN A 27 8.97 -4.58 1.43
N TYR A 28 8.45 -5.10 0.31
CA TYR A 28 7.78 -4.29 -0.70
C TYR A 28 6.54 -3.57 -0.13
N HIS A 29 5.69 -4.28 0.61
CA HIS A 29 4.52 -3.65 1.24
C HIS A 29 4.89 -2.67 2.34
N GLU A 30 5.92 -2.97 3.15
CA GLU A 30 6.45 -2.05 4.15
C GLU A 30 6.96 -0.75 3.52
N ALA A 31 7.73 -0.86 2.43
CA ALA A 31 8.26 0.28 1.68
C ALA A 31 7.13 1.18 1.15
N ARG A 32 6.11 0.59 0.50
CA ARG A 32 4.96 1.34 -0.01
C ARG A 32 4.14 2.00 1.10
N VAL A 33 3.90 1.30 2.21
CA VAL A 33 3.18 1.86 3.38
C VAL A 33 3.98 2.99 4.03
N LEU A 34 5.31 2.85 4.14
CA LEU A 34 6.18 3.91 4.64
C LEU A 34 6.09 5.17 3.75
N LEU A 35 6.16 5.02 2.42
CA LEU A 35 6.01 6.16 1.50
C LEU A 35 4.65 6.85 1.65
N LEU A 36 3.57 6.08 1.79
CA LEU A 36 2.23 6.63 2.02
C LEU A 36 2.15 7.40 3.35
N ILE A 37 2.64 6.82 4.45
CA ILE A 37 2.64 7.49 5.76
C ILE A 37 3.51 8.76 5.69
N ALA A 38 4.72 8.67 5.16
CA ALA A 38 5.62 9.80 5.03
C ALA A 38 5.00 10.94 4.21
N GLN A 39 4.38 10.62 3.08
CA GLN A 39 3.74 11.64 2.25
C GLN A 39 2.56 12.31 2.97
N PHE A 40 1.74 11.57 3.71
CA PHE A 40 0.51 12.10 4.33
C PHE A 40 0.70 12.62 5.76
N THR A 41 1.92 12.61 6.29
CA THR A 41 2.26 13.14 7.61
C THR A 41 3.16 14.35 7.50
N THR A 42 3.21 15.15 8.55
CA THR A 42 4.16 16.26 8.73
C THR A 42 4.54 16.33 10.21
N ALA A 43 5.39 17.28 10.61
CA ALA A 43 5.63 17.56 12.02
C ALA A 43 4.33 17.88 12.80
N LYS A 44 3.33 18.48 12.12
CA LYS A 44 2.06 18.92 12.73
C LYS A 44 0.87 18.02 12.42
N SER A 45 0.98 17.09 11.48
CA SER A 45 -0.15 16.27 11.01
C SER A 45 0.17 14.78 10.99
N CYS A 46 -0.81 13.96 11.35
CA CYS A 46 -0.75 12.50 11.33
C CYS A 46 -1.63 11.91 10.21
N LEU A 47 -1.38 10.65 9.87
CA LEU A 47 -2.30 9.85 9.06
C LEU A 47 -3.33 9.24 10.01
N ALA A 48 -4.53 9.81 10.02
CA ALA A 48 -5.58 9.43 10.96
C ALA A 48 -6.33 8.15 10.51
N GLY A 49 -5.99 7.02 11.14
CA GLY A 49 -6.77 5.78 11.10
C GLY A 49 -6.38 4.80 10.00
N LEU A 50 -6.51 3.51 10.32
CA LEU A 50 -6.36 2.40 9.35
C LEU A 50 -7.29 2.53 8.15
N THR A 51 -8.50 3.08 8.33
CA THR A 51 -9.43 3.28 7.21
C THR A 51 -8.84 4.22 6.16
N LYS A 52 -8.23 5.35 6.57
CA LYS A 52 -7.60 6.28 5.60
C LYS A 52 -6.44 5.61 4.89
N LEU A 53 -5.58 4.92 5.64
CA LEU A 53 -4.44 4.18 5.08
C LEU A 53 -4.91 3.16 4.04
N ALA A 54 -5.88 2.31 4.39
CA ALA A 54 -6.39 1.26 3.52
C ALA A 54 -7.01 1.81 2.23
N LYS A 55 -7.70 2.96 2.28
CA LYS A 55 -8.28 3.58 1.07
C LYS A 55 -7.23 4.22 0.17
N LEU A 56 -6.23 4.89 0.74
CA LEU A 56 -5.14 5.45 -0.05
C LEU A 56 -4.30 4.35 -0.69
N ASP A 57 -4.02 3.29 0.07
CA ASP A 57 -3.28 2.13 -0.43
C ASP A 57 -4.06 1.40 -1.53
N PHE A 58 -5.37 1.21 -1.36
CA PHE A 58 -6.23 0.69 -2.42
C PHE A 58 -6.13 1.50 -3.72
N LEU A 59 -6.25 2.83 -3.66
CA LEU A 59 -6.15 3.65 -4.87
C LEU A 59 -4.75 3.58 -5.50
N LEU A 60 -3.71 3.32 -4.72
CA LEU A 60 -2.36 3.14 -5.23
C LEU A 60 -2.19 1.79 -5.97
N ARG A 61 -2.71 0.70 -5.40
CA ARG A 61 -2.60 -0.66 -5.96
C ARG A 61 -3.52 -0.93 -7.15
N TYR A 62 -4.59 -0.15 -7.28
CA TYR A 62 -5.61 -0.27 -8.32
C TYR A 62 -5.66 1.01 -9.17
N PRO A 63 -4.65 1.26 -10.04
CA PRO A 63 -4.51 2.53 -10.72
C PRO A 63 -5.65 2.82 -11.71
N ALA A 64 -6.30 1.80 -12.28
CA ALA A 64 -7.52 1.96 -13.08
C ALA A 64 -8.69 2.54 -12.26
N MET A 65 -8.80 2.17 -10.99
CA MET A 65 -9.82 2.70 -10.09
C MET A 65 -9.49 4.12 -9.63
N LEU A 66 -8.22 4.41 -9.37
CA LEU A 66 -7.74 5.78 -9.14
C LEU A 66 -8.05 6.69 -10.33
N GLU A 67 -7.74 6.24 -11.56
CA GLU A 67 -7.99 7.00 -12.78
C GLU A 67 -9.46 7.43 -12.93
N ARG A 68 -10.41 6.54 -12.58
CA ARG A 68 -11.85 6.83 -12.58
C ARG A 68 -12.28 7.90 -11.56
N LEU A 69 -11.49 8.12 -10.51
CA LEU A 69 -11.77 9.11 -9.47
C LEU A 69 -11.02 10.43 -9.67
N LEU A 70 -10.03 10.48 -10.57
CA LEU A 70 -9.28 11.69 -10.86
C LEU A 70 -10.17 12.69 -11.62
N PRO A 71 -10.08 14.00 -11.31
CA PRO A 71 -10.98 15.01 -11.88
C PRO A 71 -10.88 15.13 -13.40
N ALA A 72 -9.71 14.88 -13.98
CA ALA A 72 -9.48 14.87 -15.43
C ALA A 72 -9.08 13.48 -15.96
N GLY A 73 -9.38 12.41 -15.22
CA GLY A 73 -9.02 11.05 -15.60
C GLY A 73 -7.53 10.89 -15.91
N GLN A 74 -7.22 10.37 -17.10
CA GLN A 74 -5.85 10.16 -17.59
C GLN A 74 -5.00 11.44 -17.61
N ALA A 75 -5.59 12.60 -17.88
CA ALA A 75 -4.86 13.86 -17.93
C ALA A 75 -4.39 14.35 -16.55
N SER A 76 -4.81 13.68 -15.46
CA SER A 76 -4.37 14.03 -14.10
C SER A 76 -3.03 13.40 -13.72
N TRP A 77 -2.52 12.41 -14.48
CA TRP A 77 -1.25 11.76 -14.16
C TRP A 77 -0.06 12.67 -14.48
N PRO A 78 0.92 12.79 -13.55
CA PRO A 78 2.22 13.36 -13.88
C PRO A 78 2.88 12.61 -15.05
N GLU A 79 3.69 13.33 -15.82
CA GLU A 79 4.43 12.78 -16.96
C GLU A 79 5.19 11.50 -16.59
N GLY A 80 5.03 10.45 -17.41
CA GLY A 80 5.69 9.16 -17.20
C GLY A 80 5.16 8.32 -16.01
N THR A 81 4.09 8.75 -15.33
CA THR A 81 3.57 8.04 -14.14
C THR A 81 2.19 7.42 -14.33
N ALA A 82 1.54 7.66 -15.48
CA ALA A 82 0.29 7.01 -15.82
C ALA A 82 0.46 5.47 -15.81
N PRO A 83 -0.59 4.71 -15.46
CA PRO A 83 -0.52 3.25 -15.51
C PRO A 83 -0.25 2.78 -16.93
N SER A 84 0.57 1.74 -17.09
CA SER A 84 0.71 1.03 -18.34
C SER A 84 -0.59 0.30 -18.71
N PRO A 85 -0.76 -0.17 -19.95
CA PRO A 85 -1.87 -1.04 -20.32
C PRO A 85 -1.95 -2.30 -19.43
N GLU A 86 -0.80 -2.91 -19.09
CA GLU A 86 -0.77 -4.06 -18.20
C GLU A 86 -1.20 -3.67 -16.78
N GLU A 87 -0.74 -2.55 -16.23
CA GLU A 87 -1.13 -2.07 -14.89
C GLU A 87 -2.62 -1.71 -14.80
N ARG A 88 -3.29 -1.40 -15.91
CA ARG A 88 -4.75 -1.20 -15.92
C ARG A 88 -5.54 -2.50 -15.84
N LEU A 89 -4.95 -3.61 -16.29
CA LEU A 89 -5.56 -4.95 -16.30
C LEU A 89 -5.12 -5.78 -15.09
N ALA A 90 -3.94 -5.51 -14.56
CA ALA A 90 -3.34 -6.18 -13.42
C ALA A 90 -3.61 -5.40 -12.13
N VAL A 91 -3.51 -6.12 -11.01
CA VAL A 91 -3.54 -5.54 -9.67
C VAL A 91 -2.18 -5.78 -9.05
N GLU A 92 -1.54 -4.73 -8.51
CA GLU A 92 -0.19 -4.82 -7.91
C GLU A 92 -0.15 -5.88 -6.79
N SER A 93 -1.10 -5.79 -5.85
CA SER A 93 -1.30 -6.79 -4.80
C SER A 93 -2.75 -6.76 -4.35
N ARG A 94 -3.44 -7.90 -4.52
CA ARG A 94 -4.88 -7.99 -4.28
C ARG A 94 -5.23 -7.68 -2.83
N MET A 95 -6.31 -6.94 -2.65
CA MET A 95 -6.91 -6.64 -1.36
C MET A 95 -8.18 -7.48 -1.19
N THR A 96 -8.51 -7.80 0.05
CA THR A 96 -9.75 -8.51 0.37
C THR A 96 -10.89 -7.50 0.57
N ARG A 97 -12.07 -7.81 0.04
CA ARG A 97 -13.30 -7.10 0.40
C ARG A 97 -13.69 -7.44 1.84
N TYR A 98 -13.55 -6.48 2.74
CA TYR A 98 -13.97 -6.61 4.15
C TYR A 98 -15.17 -5.72 4.47
N LYS A 99 -15.69 -5.70 5.71
CA LYS A 99 -16.93 -4.99 6.11
C LYS A 99 -17.06 -3.56 5.57
N TYR A 100 -15.96 -2.80 5.51
CA TYR A 100 -15.96 -1.39 5.09
C TYR A 100 -15.14 -1.08 3.82
N GLY A 101 -14.92 -2.09 2.97
CA GLY A 101 -14.34 -1.98 1.62
C GLY A 101 -13.03 -2.76 1.50
N PRO A 102 -12.13 -2.39 0.57
CA PRO A 102 -10.81 -2.99 0.44
C PRO A 102 -10.04 -2.93 1.76
N TRP A 103 -9.43 -4.06 2.13
CA TRP A 103 -8.64 -4.28 3.33
C TRP A 103 -7.46 -5.23 3.04
N ASP A 104 -6.41 -5.13 3.85
CA ASP A 104 -5.28 -6.05 3.84
C ASP A 104 -4.96 -6.48 5.28
N GLN A 105 -5.00 -7.79 5.56
CA GLN A 105 -4.73 -8.31 6.91
C GLN A 105 -3.29 -8.03 7.36
N ARG A 106 -2.37 -7.84 6.40
CA ARG A 106 -0.95 -7.59 6.65
C ARG A 106 -0.66 -6.23 7.26
N TYR A 107 -1.63 -5.31 7.34
CA TYR A 107 -1.38 -3.98 7.91
C TYR A 107 -0.82 -4.03 9.32
N TYR A 108 -1.30 -4.94 10.18
CA TYR A 108 -0.82 -5.00 11.56
C TYR A 108 0.65 -5.43 11.65
N SER A 109 1.08 -6.42 10.85
CA SER A 109 2.48 -6.84 10.82
C SER A 109 3.38 -5.78 10.17
N ILE A 110 2.92 -5.16 9.07
CA ILE A 110 3.65 -4.08 8.38
C ILE A 110 3.87 -2.88 9.31
N LEU A 111 2.80 -2.39 9.94
CA LEU A 111 2.87 -1.25 10.86
C LEU A 111 3.70 -1.59 12.10
N GLY A 112 3.55 -2.79 12.64
CA GLY A 112 4.37 -3.31 13.74
C GLY A 112 5.86 -3.30 13.40
N SER A 113 6.23 -3.81 12.23
CA SER A 113 7.61 -3.86 11.74
C SER A 113 8.20 -2.46 11.48
N LEU A 114 7.42 -1.55 10.90
CA LEU A 114 7.84 -0.15 10.71
C LEU A 114 8.06 0.57 12.05
N ALA A 115 7.17 0.35 13.02
CA ALA A 115 7.28 0.95 14.35
C ALA A 115 8.46 0.36 15.15
N ALA A 116 8.65 -0.96 15.10
CA ALA A 116 9.76 -1.64 15.79
C ALA A 116 11.14 -1.18 15.29
N ARG A 117 11.24 -0.75 14.02
CA ARG A 117 12.45 -0.16 13.44
C ARG A 117 12.57 1.35 13.65
N GLY A 118 11.65 1.98 14.39
CA GLY A 118 11.64 3.41 14.65
C GLY A 118 11.34 4.28 13.44
N LEU A 119 10.72 3.74 12.37
CA LEU A 119 10.41 4.49 11.14
C LEU A 119 9.07 5.23 11.24
N ILE A 120 8.16 4.73 12.07
CA ILE A 120 6.89 5.38 12.38
C ILE A 120 6.64 5.36 13.89
N THR A 121 5.77 6.24 14.36
CA THR A 121 5.16 6.17 15.68
C THR A 121 3.64 6.09 15.59
N TYR A 122 3.04 5.49 16.61
CA TYR A 122 1.61 5.57 16.86
C TYR A 122 1.33 6.82 17.68
N GLY A 123 0.22 7.51 17.40
CA GLY A 123 -0.28 8.59 18.26
C GLY A 123 -0.99 8.04 19.50
N ASP A 124 -1.16 8.90 20.50
CA ASP A 124 -1.73 8.55 21.81
C ASP A 124 -3.27 8.48 21.83
N THR A 125 -3.93 8.68 20.69
CA THR A 125 -5.39 8.74 20.62
C THR A 125 -6.00 7.35 20.38
N ALA A 126 -7.28 7.20 20.78
CA ALA A 126 -8.04 5.96 20.55
C ALA A 126 -8.20 5.60 19.06
N ARG A 127 -7.93 6.54 18.14
CA ARG A 127 -7.87 6.28 16.70
C ARG A 127 -6.41 6.03 16.37
N ALA A 128 -6.09 4.89 15.75
CA ALA A 128 -4.74 4.59 15.31
C ALA A 128 -4.21 5.71 14.40
N GLU A 129 -3.41 6.62 14.95
CA GLU A 129 -2.76 7.71 14.22
C GLU A 129 -1.33 7.28 13.93
N PHE A 130 -0.89 7.46 12.68
CA PHE A 130 0.47 7.12 12.30
C PHE A 130 1.23 8.40 11.96
N ARG A 131 2.46 8.50 12.46
CA ARG A 131 3.39 9.58 12.14
C ARG A 131 4.71 9.00 11.67
N VAL A 132 5.30 9.58 10.63
CA VAL A 132 6.66 9.23 10.25
C VAL A 132 7.65 9.86 11.24
N THR A 133 8.69 9.12 11.64
CA THR A 133 9.81 9.70 12.39
C THR A 133 10.76 10.45 11.47
N GLU A 134 11.75 11.14 12.04
CA GLU A 134 12.84 11.71 11.23
C GLU A 134 13.59 10.61 10.45
N GLN A 135 13.93 9.50 11.12
CA GLN A 135 14.56 8.35 10.48
C GLN A 135 13.68 7.76 9.37
N GLY A 136 12.38 7.61 9.61
CA GLY A 136 11.43 7.14 8.60
C GLY A 136 11.27 8.10 7.43
N SER A 137 11.33 9.40 7.67
CA SER A 137 11.27 10.42 6.63
C SER A 137 12.51 10.35 5.74
N SER A 138 13.70 10.22 6.33
CA SER A 138 14.94 10.03 5.60
C SER A 138 14.94 8.73 4.81
N ALA A 139 14.46 7.63 5.40
CA ALA A 139 14.33 6.35 4.70
C ALA A 139 13.32 6.43 3.54
N ALA A 140 12.18 7.09 3.73
CA ALA A 140 11.19 7.30 2.69
C ALA A 140 11.73 8.18 1.55
N ALA A 141 12.51 9.21 1.87
CA ALA A 141 13.14 10.08 0.88
C ALA A 141 14.19 9.31 0.06
N ALA A 142 15.06 8.53 0.72
CA ALA A 142 16.03 7.67 0.06
C ALA A 142 15.34 6.66 -0.86
N LEU A 143 14.28 5.99 -0.36
CA LEU A 143 13.49 5.05 -1.15
C LEU A 143 12.88 5.72 -2.38
N ALA A 144 12.22 6.87 -2.20
CA ALA A 144 11.58 7.62 -3.29
C ALA A 144 12.56 8.11 -4.38
N SER A 145 13.86 8.20 -4.06
CA SER A 145 14.91 8.55 -5.02
C SER A 145 15.42 7.38 -5.86
N THR A 146 15.05 6.14 -5.51
CA THR A 146 15.41 4.95 -6.29
C THR A 146 14.53 4.83 -7.53
N PRO A 147 15.07 4.39 -8.68
CA PRO A 147 14.29 4.20 -9.91
C PRO A 147 13.04 3.32 -9.72
N GLU A 148 13.15 2.28 -8.90
CA GLU A 148 12.10 1.30 -8.63
C GLU A 148 10.89 1.92 -7.91
N TRP A 149 11.10 2.98 -7.12
CA TRP A 149 10.06 3.60 -6.30
C TRP A 149 9.68 5.02 -6.74
N ALA A 150 10.42 5.63 -7.68
CA ALA A 150 10.17 6.99 -8.15
C ALA A 150 8.76 7.16 -8.73
N VAL A 151 8.27 6.17 -9.49
CA VAL A 151 6.90 6.17 -10.04
C VAL A 151 5.88 6.10 -8.91
N VAL A 152 6.03 5.14 -7.99
CA VAL A 152 5.12 4.97 -6.84
C VAL A 152 5.07 6.24 -5.98
N ALA A 153 6.22 6.83 -5.68
CA ALA A 153 6.31 8.08 -4.92
C ALA A 153 5.58 9.25 -5.64
N SER A 154 5.68 9.32 -6.96
CA SER A 154 4.98 10.34 -7.76
C SER A 154 3.46 10.11 -7.77
N ARG A 155 3.00 8.86 -7.89
CA ARG A 155 1.58 8.51 -7.74
C ARG A 155 1.05 8.81 -6.33
N ILE A 156 1.86 8.60 -5.30
CA ILE A 156 1.53 8.96 -3.91
C ILE A 156 1.39 10.49 -3.74
N LYS A 157 2.23 11.30 -4.39
CA LYS A 157 2.06 12.77 -4.43
C LYS A 157 0.74 13.16 -5.10
N LEU A 158 0.38 12.52 -6.21
CA LEU A 158 -0.92 12.70 -6.88
C LEU A 158 -2.09 12.35 -5.94
N LEU A 159 -1.98 11.23 -5.21
CA LEU A 159 -2.96 10.85 -4.19
C LEU A 159 -3.11 11.93 -3.13
N LYS A 160 -2.01 12.48 -2.59
CA LYS A 160 -2.09 13.55 -1.59
C LYS A 160 -2.79 14.80 -2.15
N LYS A 161 -2.52 15.15 -3.41
CA LYS A 161 -3.14 16.32 -4.07
C LYS A 161 -4.66 16.20 -4.16
N HIS A 162 -5.19 15.03 -4.54
CA HIS A 162 -6.63 14.88 -4.84
C HIS A 162 -7.44 14.18 -3.74
N PHE A 163 -6.80 13.37 -2.90
CA PHE A 163 -7.44 12.44 -1.97
C PHE A 163 -6.97 12.61 -0.51
N ASN A 164 -6.41 13.77 -0.13
CA ASN A 164 -6.14 14.09 1.28
C ASN A 164 -7.41 14.44 2.07
N LYS A 165 -8.28 13.45 2.23
CA LYS A 165 -9.57 13.53 2.95
C LYS A 165 -9.54 12.65 4.20
N THR A 166 -10.61 12.67 5.00
CA THR A 166 -10.77 11.74 6.13
C THR A 166 -11.02 10.31 5.63
N GLY A 167 -10.76 9.30 6.46
CA GLY A 167 -11.05 7.91 6.11
C GLY A 167 -12.52 7.67 5.74
N SER A 168 -13.46 8.32 6.45
CA SER A 168 -14.89 8.24 6.14
C SER A 168 -15.25 8.90 4.81
N ALA A 169 -14.67 10.07 4.50
CA ALA A 169 -14.89 10.74 3.23
C ALA A 169 -14.35 9.93 2.04
N LEU A 170 -13.16 9.33 2.19
CA LEU A 170 -12.61 8.42 1.17
C LEU A 170 -13.45 7.16 1.00
N LYS A 171 -13.93 6.58 2.11
CA LYS A 171 -14.83 5.43 2.07
C LYS A 171 -16.10 5.77 1.27
N ASN A 172 -16.78 6.86 1.61
CA ASN A 172 -18.02 7.25 0.92
C ASN A 172 -17.74 7.50 -0.57
N LEU A 173 -16.69 8.27 -0.89
CA LEU A 173 -16.30 8.52 -2.29
C LEU A 173 -16.10 7.23 -3.10
N ILE A 174 -15.38 6.25 -2.53
CA ILE A 174 -15.13 4.97 -3.21
C ILE A 174 -16.43 4.18 -3.37
N TYR A 175 -17.31 4.17 -2.37
CA TYR A 175 -18.59 3.47 -2.45
C TYR A 175 -19.50 4.08 -3.51
N ASP A 176 -19.56 5.41 -3.56
CA ASP A 176 -20.48 6.13 -4.46
C ASP A 176 -20.03 6.07 -5.92
N ARG A 177 -18.71 6.06 -6.16
CA ARG A 177 -18.12 6.23 -7.50
C ARG A 177 -17.52 4.95 -8.09
N LEU A 178 -17.27 3.94 -7.27
CA LEU A 178 -16.72 2.64 -7.67
C LEU A 178 -17.58 1.48 -7.13
N PRO A 179 -18.90 1.45 -7.41
CA PRO A 179 -19.78 0.42 -6.87
C PRO A 179 -19.32 -0.99 -7.26
N ASP A 180 -18.81 -1.20 -8.47
CA ASP A 180 -18.26 -2.47 -8.98
C ASP A 180 -17.01 -2.97 -8.23
N ALA A 181 -16.25 -2.07 -7.60
CA ALA A 181 -15.08 -2.42 -6.80
C ALA A 181 -15.47 -2.82 -5.36
N VAL A 182 -16.61 -2.34 -4.87
CA VAL A 182 -17.06 -2.57 -3.48
C VAL A 182 -18.28 -3.47 -3.36
N ASP A 183 -19.05 -3.68 -4.42
CA ASP A 183 -20.21 -4.55 -4.47
C ASP A 183 -19.78 -5.95 -4.88
N ARG A 184 -19.00 -6.56 -3.99
CA ARG A 184 -18.47 -7.92 -4.11
C ARG A 184 -18.77 -8.68 -2.83
N PRO A 185 -18.91 -10.02 -2.90
CA PRO A 185 -19.12 -10.83 -1.71
C PRO A 185 -18.05 -10.58 -0.66
N TRP A 186 -18.42 -10.70 0.62
CA TRP A 186 -17.44 -10.51 1.68
C TRP A 186 -16.36 -11.58 1.62
N ARG A 187 -15.13 -11.20 1.99
CA ARG A 187 -13.95 -12.06 2.04
C ARG A 187 -13.50 -12.58 0.67
N THR A 188 -13.94 -11.98 -0.43
CA THR A 188 -13.38 -12.24 -1.76
C THR A 188 -12.29 -11.22 -2.10
N GLU A 189 -11.41 -11.59 -3.02
CA GLU A 189 -10.45 -10.66 -3.60
C GLU A 189 -11.18 -9.62 -4.48
N ILE A 190 -10.65 -8.40 -4.46
CA ILE A 190 -11.08 -7.30 -5.34
C ILE A 190 -10.21 -7.31 -6.58
#